data_AF-A0A831M4G8-F1
#
_entry.id   AF-A0A831M4G8-F1
#
_cell.length_a   1.000
_cell.length_b   1.000
_cell.length_c   1.000
_cell.angle_alpha   90.00
_cell.angle_beta   90.00
_cell.angle_gamma   90.00
#
_symmetry.space_group_name_H-M   'P 1'
#
loop_
_entity.id
_entity.type
_entity.pdbx_description
1 polymer ?
#
loop_
_entity_poly.entity_id
_entity_poly.type
_entity_poly.pdbx_seq_one_letter_code
_entity_poly.pdbx_strand_id
1 'polypeptide(L)'
;MATTKITITLEDEQLREVRAIVAAGQAANVSAFVKHAVGVALSDAAGWREMLKDALRETGGPLTKKERAWADAILSPPRRASSKKGKAA
;
A
#
# COMPACT_ATOMS: atom_id res chain seq x y z
N MET A 1 -23.10 6.18 -7.18
CA MET A 1 -21.66 6.35 -6.94
C MET A 1 -21.03 7.01 -8.15
N ALA A 2 -20.21 8.05 -7.95
CA ALA A 2 -19.44 8.65 -9.04
C ALA A 2 -18.26 7.73 -9.39
N THR A 3 -17.98 7.56 -10.68
CA THR A 3 -16.77 6.84 -11.14
C THR A 3 -15.80 7.85 -11.73
N THR A 4 -14.52 7.69 -11.44
CA THR A 4 -13.44 8.55 -11.94
C THR A 4 -12.52 7.72 -12.81
N LYS A 5 -12.24 8.20 -14.03
CA LYS A 5 -11.25 7.57 -14.90
C LYS A 5 -9.85 7.95 -14.41
N ILE A 6 -8.98 6.96 -14.30
CA ILE A 6 -7.56 7.15 -13.99
C ILE A 6 -6.72 6.64 -15.15
N THR A 7 -5.56 7.27 -15.37
CA THR A 7 -4.51 6.77 -16.26
C THR A 7 -3.40 6.18 -15.38
N ILE A 8 -2.94 4.99 -15.72
CA ILE A 8 -1.87 4.29 -14.99
C ILE A 8 -0.79 3.86 -15.98
N THR A 9 0.44 3.73 -15.47
CA THR A 9 1.55 3.11 -16.22
C THR A 9 1.75 1.71 -15.66
N LEU A 10 1.87 0.72 -16.53
CA LEU A 10 2.18 -0.67 -16.20
C LEU A 10 3.38 -1.10 -17.03
N GLU A 11 4.11 -2.10 -16.54
CA GLU A 11 5.15 -2.72 -17.35
C GLU A 11 4.54 -3.44 -18.55
N ASP A 12 5.25 -3.46 -19.67
CA ASP A 12 4.76 -4.09 -20.91
C ASP A 12 4.45 -5.57 -20.72
N GLU A 13 5.24 -6.27 -19.89
CA GLU A 13 5.03 -7.68 -19.59
C GLU A 13 3.72 -7.91 -18.82
N GLN A 14 3.41 -7.05 -17.85
CA GLN A 14 2.13 -7.09 -17.14
C GLN A 14 0.96 -6.87 -18.11
N LEU A 15 1.09 -5.93 -19.05
CA LEU A 15 0.06 -5.71 -20.05
C LEU A 15 -0.12 -6.91 -20.99
N ARG A 16 0.96 -7.62 -21.34
CA ARG A 16 0.89 -8.87 -22.13
C ARG A 16 0.14 -9.96 -21.39
N GLU A 17 0.48 -10.21 -20.13
CA GLU A 17 -0.21 -11.22 -19.32
C GLU A 17 -1.70 -10.92 -19.18
N VAL A 18 -2.08 -9.67 -18.91
CA VAL A 18 -3.49 -9.26 -18.82
C VAL A 18 -4.23 -9.53 -20.13
N ARG A 19 -3.58 -9.26 -21.28
CA ARG A 19 -4.18 -9.56 -22.60
C ARG A 19 -4.33 -11.05 -22.83
N ALA A 20 -3.39 -11.88 -22.38
CA ALA A 20 -3.49 -13.34 -22.48
C ALA A 20 -4.68 -13.88 -21.68
N ILE A 21 -4.90 -13.40 -20.46
CA ILE A 21 -6.05 -13.77 -19.61
C ILE A 21 -7.38 -13.39 -20.29
N VAL A 22 -7.45 -12.20 -20.89
CA VAL A 22 -8.64 -11.76 -21.65
C VAL A 22 -8.84 -12.63 -22.89
N ALA A 23 -7.78 -12.94 -23.63
CA ALA A 23 -7.85 -13.81 -24.81
C ALA A 23 -8.29 -15.24 -24.45
N ALA A 24 -7.92 -15.73 -23.27
CA ALA A 24 -8.38 -17.00 -22.71
C ALA A 24 -9.85 -16.96 -22.23
N GLY A 25 -10.54 -15.82 -22.34
CA GLY A 25 -11.94 -15.66 -21.93
C GLY A 25 -12.15 -15.58 -20.42
N GLN A 26 -11.09 -15.49 -19.63
CA GLN A 26 -11.16 -15.44 -18.16
C GLN A 26 -11.54 -14.04 -17.64
N ALA A 27 -11.47 -13.02 -18.49
CA ALA A 27 -11.96 -11.67 -18.20
C ALA A 27 -12.59 -11.06 -19.45
N ALA A 28 -13.68 -10.30 -19.28
CA ALA A 28 -14.42 -9.71 -20.40
C ALA A 28 -13.61 -8.67 -21.21
N ASN A 29 -12.68 -7.96 -20.55
CA ASN A 29 -11.71 -7.03 -21.16
C ASN A 29 -10.67 -6.60 -20.12
N VAL A 30 -9.65 -5.87 -20.57
CA VAL A 30 -8.56 -5.34 -19.71
C VAL A 30 -9.10 -4.48 -18.56
N SER A 31 -10.07 -3.59 -18.82
CA SER A 31 -10.62 -2.74 -17.76
C SER A 31 -11.40 -3.56 -16.72
N ALA A 32 -12.11 -4.62 -17.13
CA ALA A 32 -12.80 -5.51 -16.22
C ALA A 32 -11.80 -6.28 -15.33
N PHE A 33 -10.70 -6.77 -15.91
CA PHE A 33 -9.61 -7.39 -15.16
C PHE A 33 -9.04 -6.43 -14.11
N VAL A 34 -8.68 -5.22 -14.50
CA VAL A 34 -8.08 -4.23 -13.58
C VAL A 34 -9.06 -3.84 -12.47
N LYS A 35 -10.34 -3.63 -12.77
CA LYS A 35 -11.36 -3.34 -11.74
C LYS A 35 -11.48 -4.49 -10.74
N HIS A 36 -11.47 -5.74 -11.21
CA HIS A 36 -11.53 -6.90 -10.34
C HIS A 36 -10.29 -6.99 -9.43
N ALA A 37 -9.09 -6.84 -10.00
CA ALA A 37 -7.83 -6.86 -9.26
C ALA A 37 -7.78 -5.77 -8.17
N VAL A 38 -8.21 -4.54 -8.50
CA VAL A 38 -8.33 -3.44 -7.52
C VAL A 38 -9.33 -3.79 -6.41
N GLY A 39 -10.47 -4.40 -6.76
CA GLY A 39 -11.44 -4.87 -5.78
C GLY A 39 -10.84 -5.89 -4.80
N VAL A 40 -10.15 -6.91 -5.33
CA VAL A 40 -9.48 -7.94 -4.52
C VAL A 40 -8.44 -7.31 -3.59
N ALA A 41 -7.58 -6.42 -4.12
CA ALA A 41 -6.55 -5.76 -3.32
C ALA A 41 -7.13 -4.90 -2.18
N LEU A 42 -8.24 -4.19 -2.44
CA LEU A 42 -8.93 -3.41 -1.41
C LEU A 42 -9.58 -4.30 -0.35
N SER A 43 -10.19 -5.41 -0.76
CA SER A 43 -10.78 -6.38 0.16
C SER A 43 -9.74 -7.06 1.03
N ASP A 44 -8.60 -7.46 0.46
CA ASP A 44 -7.48 -8.06 1.19
C ASP A 44 -6.90 -7.08 2.21
N ALA A 45 -6.62 -5.84 1.80
CA ALA A 45 -6.15 -4.79 2.71
C ALA A 45 -7.15 -4.51 3.84
N ALA A 46 -8.46 -4.54 3.56
CA ALA A 46 -9.48 -4.40 4.59
C ALA A 46 -9.51 -5.59 5.55
N GLY A 47 -9.41 -6.82 5.03
CA GLY A 47 -9.34 -8.05 5.82
C GLY A 47 -8.12 -8.10 6.74
N TRP A 48 -6.93 -7.78 6.19
CA TRP A 48 -5.70 -7.67 6.96
C TRP A 48 -5.80 -6.62 8.09
N ARG A 49 -6.43 -5.48 7.80
CA ARG A 49 -6.63 -4.42 8.79
C ARG A 49 -7.58 -4.84 9.91
N GLU A 50 -8.63 -5.61 9.62
CA GLU A 50 -9.50 -6.13 10.68
C GLU A 50 -8.81 -7.23 11.48
N MET A 51 -8.13 -8.18 10.83
CA MET A 51 -7.33 -9.21 11.52
C MET A 51 -6.28 -8.59 12.46
N LEU A 52 -5.58 -7.55 11.99
CA LEU A 52 -4.62 -6.82 12.82
C LEU A 52 -5.29 -6.13 14.01
N LYS A 53 -6.47 -5.53 13.84
CA LYS A 53 -7.20 -4.89 14.95
C LYS A 53 -7.64 -5.90 15.99
N ASP A 54 -8.10 -7.08 15.57
CA ASP A 54 -8.53 -8.12 16.49
C ASP A 54 -7.33 -8.69 17.26
N ALA A 55 -6.24 -9.01 16.56
CA ALA A 55 -4.99 -9.44 17.19
C ALA A 55 -4.48 -8.38 18.19
N LEU A 56 -4.46 -7.10 17.81
CA LEU A 56 -4.08 -6.02 18.72
C LEU A 56 -5.00 -5.97 19.95
N ARG A 57 -6.32 -6.12 19.77
CA ARG A 57 -7.26 -6.12 20.90
C ARG A 57 -6.98 -7.25 21.89
N GLU A 58 -6.63 -8.43 21.39
CA GLU A 58 -6.25 -9.58 22.21
C GLU A 58 -4.90 -9.38 22.92
N THR A 59 -3.97 -8.61 22.33
CA THR A 59 -2.62 -8.40 22.85
C THR A 59 -2.39 -7.05 23.55
N GLY A 60 -3.43 -6.39 24.05
CA GLY A 60 -3.29 -5.16 24.84
C GLY A 60 -3.69 -3.85 24.14
N GLY A 61 -4.24 -3.95 22.94
CA GLY A 61 -4.80 -2.85 22.16
C GLY A 61 -3.80 -2.16 21.21
N PRO A 62 -4.27 -1.14 20.47
CA PRO A 62 -3.41 -0.34 19.60
C PRO A 62 -2.33 0.41 20.37
N LEU A 63 -1.16 0.59 19.75
CA LEU A 63 -0.01 1.29 20.33
C LEU A 63 -0.40 2.69 20.83
N THR A 64 -0.17 2.94 22.11
CA THR A 64 -0.42 4.25 22.72
C THR A 64 0.60 5.28 22.25
N LYS A 65 0.28 6.57 22.44
CA LYS A 65 1.21 7.67 22.12
C LYS A 65 2.53 7.57 22.89
N LYS A 66 2.48 7.08 24.14
CA LYS A 66 3.67 6.92 25.00
C LYS A 66 4.56 5.80 24.49
N GLU A 67 3.98 4.64 24.18
CA GLU A 67 4.73 3.51 23.64
C GLU A 67 5.33 3.83 22.27
N ARG A 68 4.59 4.55 21.42
CA ARG A 68 5.11 5.05 20.15
C ARG A 68 6.33 5.95 20.35
N ALA A 69 6.23 6.94 21.24
CA ALA A 69 7.34 7.85 21.51
C ALA A 69 8.57 7.12 22.08
N TRP A 70 8.36 6.12 22.93
CA TRP A 70 9.43 5.26 23.44
C TRP A 70 10.07 4.42 22.33
N ALA A 71 9.26 3.79 21.46
CA ALA A 71 9.75 2.99 20.34
C ALA A 71 10.51 3.86 19.33
N ASP A 72 10.00 5.04 19.00
CA ASP A 72 10.66 6.00 18.11
C ASP A 72 12.02 6.44 18.68
N ALA A 73 12.15 6.58 20.00
CA ALA A 73 13.42 6.95 20.64
C ALA A 73 14.49 5.85 20.56
N ILE A 74 14.09 4.57 20.51
CA ILE A 74 15.02 3.43 20.53
C ILE A 74 15.29 2.89 19.11
N LEU A 75 14.27 2.86 18.26
CA LEU A 75 14.30 2.17 16.97
C LEU A 75 14.59 3.09 15.79
N SER A 76 14.53 4.42 15.97
CA SER A 76 14.80 5.34 14.87
C SER A 76 16.28 5.29 14.46
N PRO A 77 16.59 5.23 13.15
CA PRO A 77 17.96 5.33 12.68
C PRO A 77 18.56 6.69 13.09
N PRO A 78 19.87 6.76 13.38
CA PRO A 78 20.52 7.99 13.79
C PRO A 78 20.29 9.06 12.71
N ARG A 79 19.66 10.18 13.11
CA ARG A 79 19.45 11.32 12.22
C ARG A 79 20.82 11.77 11.71
N ARG A 80 21.11 11.55 10.43
CA ARG A 80 22.25 12.18 9.75
C ARG A 80 22.06 13.68 9.90
N ALA A 81 22.93 14.32 10.69
CA ALA A 81 22.97 15.77 10.78
C ALA A 81 23.17 16.32 9.37
N SER A 82 22.18 17.07 8.87
CA SER A 82 22.36 17.83 7.64
C SER A 82 23.53 18.77 7.87
N SER A 83 24.61 18.57 7.11
CA SER A 83 25.76 19.46 7.11
C SER A 83 25.25 20.87 6.83
N LYS A 84 25.34 21.78 7.80
CA LYS A 84 25.21 23.21 7.57
C LYS A 84 26.27 23.59 6.54
N LYS A 85 25.86 23.72 5.28
CA LYS A 85 26.68 24.24 4.19
C LYS A 85 27.08 25.66 4.60
N GLY A 86 28.39 25.89 4.68
CA GLY A 86 28.99 27.09 5.27
C GLY A 86 28.48 28.39 4.66
N LYS A 87 28.42 29.43 5.50
CA LYS A 87 28.37 30.82 5.06
C LYS A 87 29.65 31.11 4.27
N ALA A 88 29.53 31.55 3.01
CA ALA A 88 30.62 32.14 2.26
C ALA A 88 30.83 33.59 2.72
N ALA A 89 32.10 34.00 2.76
CA ALA A 89 32.62 35.31 3.11
C ALA A 89 32.35 36.35 2.01
#